data_AF-A0A9P6JXM2-F1
#
_entry.id   AF-A0A9P6JXM2-F1
#
_cell.length_a   1.000
_cell.length_b   1.000
_cell.length_c   1.000
_cell.angle_alpha   90.00
_cell.angle_beta   90.00
_cell.angle_gamma   90.00
#
_symmetry.space_group_name_H-M   'P 1'
#
loop_
_entity.id
_entity.type
_entity.pdbx_description
1 polymer ?
#
loop_
_entity_poly.entity_id
_entity_poly.type
_entity_poly.pdbx_seq_one_letter_code
_entity_poly.pdbx_strand_id
1 'polypeptide(L)' 'LDCTGRLFVSDRAHLVFDIHQIIDGLKELDIGTTRKGIGPTYSSKASRSGLRVHHLYNFSEFEEKFRTL' A
#
# COMPACT_ATOMS: atom_id res chain seq x y z
N LEU A 1 7.51 -23.37 4.50
CA LEU A 1 8.05 -22.97 3.18
C LEU A 1 9.28 -22.12 3.42
N ASP A 2 10.47 -22.61 3.09
CA ASP A 2 11.71 -21.83 3.19
C ASP A 2 11.91 -21.00 1.91
N CYS A 3 11.63 -19.71 1.96
CA CYS A 3 11.69 -18.83 0.78
C CYS A 3 13.04 -18.08 0.65
N THR A 4 14.02 -18.42 1.48
CA THR A 4 15.31 -17.74 1.53
C THR A 4 16.01 -17.81 0.17
N GLY A 5 16.41 -16.66 -0.38
CA GLY A 5 17.07 -16.56 -1.70
C GLY A 5 16.16 -16.76 -2.92
N ARG A 6 14.84 -16.96 -2.74
CA ARG A 6 13.88 -17.19 -3.84
C ARG A 6 12.82 -16.09 -3.99
N LEU A 7 12.64 -15.27 -2.95
CA LEU A 7 11.68 -14.16 -2.94
C LEU A 7 12.41 -12.83 -3.10
N PHE A 8 12.07 -12.09 -4.16
CA PHE A 8 12.57 -10.75 -4.41
C PHE A 8 11.40 -9.77 -4.42
N VAL A 9 11.54 -8.66 -3.71
CA VAL A 9 10.54 -7.59 -3.64
C VAL A 9 11.10 -6.37 -4.36
N SER A 10 10.34 -5.80 -5.29
CA SER A 10 10.74 -4.55 -5.95
C SER A 10 10.65 -3.37 -4.99
N ASP A 11 11.69 -2.55 -4.99
CA ASP A 11 11.78 -1.24 -4.37
C ASP A 11 10.64 -0.27 -4.78
N ARG A 12 10.12 -0.42 -6.00
CA ARG A 12 9.05 0.43 -6.56
C ARG A 12 7.64 -0.07 -6.27
N ALA A 13 7.50 -1.24 -5.63
CA ALA A 13 6.20 -1.78 -5.26
C ALA A 13 5.50 -0.82 -4.27
N HIS A 14 4.20 -0.61 -4.45
CA HIS A 14 3.40 0.20 -3.51
C HIS A 14 2.99 -0.67 -2.33
N LEU A 15 2.97 -0.05 -1.16
CA LEU A 15 2.58 -0.70 0.08
C LEU A 15 1.07 -0.57 0.28
N VAL A 16 0.45 -1.67 0.67
CA VAL A 16 -0.95 -1.70 1.09
C VAL A 16 -0.97 -1.58 2.60
N PHE A 17 -1.69 -0.60 3.14
CA PHE A 17 -1.88 -0.42 4.58
C PHE A 17 -3.32 -0.71 5.00
N ASP A 18 -3.54 -0.86 6.30
CA ASP A 18 -4.86 -1.08 6.89
C ASP A 18 -5.84 0.06 6.57
N ILE A 19 -5.33 1.29 6.44
CA ILE A 19 -6.11 2.47 6.02
C ILE A 19 -6.77 2.21 4.66
N HIS A 20 -6.04 1.60 3.72
CA HIS A 20 -6.58 1.25 2.41
C HIS A 20 -7.70 0.21 2.53
N GLN A 21 -7.60 -0.76 3.44
CA GLN A 21 -8.66 -1.75 3.67
C GLN A 21 -9.91 -1.12 4.26
N ILE A 22 -9.75 -0.19 5.21
CA ILE A 22 -10.86 0.55 5.81
C ILE A 22 -11.58 1.38 4.74
N ILE A 23 -10.84 2.11 3.90
CA ILE A 23 -11.40 2.89 2.79
C ILE A 23 -12.13 1.99 1.78
N ASP A 24 -11.58 0.80 1.50
CA ASP A 24 -12.20 -0.21 0.62
C ASP A 24 -13.55 -0.66 1.21
N GLY A 25 -13.57 -0.98 2.52
CA GLY A 25 -14.76 -1.39 3.25
C GLY A 25 -15.84 -0.31 3.33
N LEU A 26 -15.45 0.96 3.42
CA LEU A 26 -16.39 2.10 3.46
C LEU A 26 -16.97 2.42 2.08
N LYS A 27 -16.24 2.13 0.99
CA LYS A 27 -16.70 2.38 -0.39
C LYS A 27 -17.57 1.24 -0.94
N GLU A 28 -17.76 0.17 -0.19
CA GLU A 28 -18.58 -0.98 -0.58
C GLU A 28 -20.06 -0.63 -0.62
N LEU A 29 -20.53 -0.17 -1.78
CA LEU A 29 -21.96 -0.17 -2.09
C LEU A 29 -22.31 -1.20 -3.18
N ASP A 30 -21.45 -1.45 -4.20
CA ASP A 30 -21.91 -2.25 -5.36
C ASP A 30 -20.89 -3.19 -6.05
N ILE A 31 -19.59 -3.15 -5.74
CA ILE A 31 -18.57 -3.80 -6.59
C ILE A 31 -18.16 -5.22 -6.12
N GLY A 32 -18.45 -5.59 -4.87
CA GLY A 32 -18.09 -6.91 -4.32
C GLY A 32 -16.56 -7.10 -4.25
N THR A 33 -15.87 -6.22 -3.54
CA THR A 33 -14.41 -6.25 -3.41
C THR A 33 -13.95 -7.28 -2.37
N THR A 34 -12.68 -7.69 -2.44
CA THR A 34 -12.08 -8.58 -1.43
C THR A 34 -11.78 -7.87 -0.10
N ARG A 35 -12.07 -6.56 0.02
CA ARG A 35 -11.74 -5.70 1.17
C ARG A 35 -10.28 -5.72 1.58
N LYS A 36 -9.40 -5.90 0.60
CA LYS A 36 -7.94 -5.96 0.80
C LYS A 36 -7.27 -4.61 0.56
N GLY A 37 -8.02 -3.56 0.25
CA GLY A 37 -7.46 -2.22 0.02
C GLY A 37 -6.73 -2.09 -1.31
N ILE A 38 -7.00 -2.99 -2.27
CA ILE A 38 -6.33 -3.01 -3.57
C ILE A 38 -6.70 -1.76 -4.36
N GLY A 39 -7.99 -1.45 -4.47
CA GLY A 39 -8.48 -0.27 -5.17
C GLY A 39 -7.91 1.03 -4.60
N PRO A 40 -8.07 1.29 -3.29
CA PRO A 40 -7.49 2.47 -2.64
C PRO A 40 -5.97 2.56 -2.80
N THR A 41 -5.22 1.47 -2.72
CA THR A 41 -3.76 1.49 -2.94
C THR A 41 -3.41 1.92 -4.37
N TYR A 42 -4.12 1.41 -5.38
CA TYR A 42 -3.91 1.83 -6.77
C TYR A 42 -4.36 3.28 -7.02
N SER A 43 -5.38 3.77 -6.31
CA SER A 43 -5.76 5.17 -6.32
C SER A 43 -4.62 6.06 -5.80
N SER A 44 -4.01 5.70 -4.67
CA SER A 44 -2.87 6.42 -4.09
C SER A 44 -1.63 6.38 -5.00
N LYS A 45 -1.46 5.28 -5.75
CA LYS A 45 -0.44 5.19 -6.82
C LYS A 45 -0.71 6.18 -7.96
N ALA A 46 -1.97 6.28 -8.40
CA ALA A 46 -2.36 7.17 -9.50
C ALA A 46 -2.23 8.65 -9.10
N SER A 47 -2.61 9.01 -7.86
CA SER A 47 -2.43 10.36 -7.29
C SER A 47 -0.98 10.70 -6.93
N ARG A 48 -0.05 9.73 -7.04
CA ARG A 48 1.36 9.85 -6.63
C ARG A 48 1.55 10.19 -5.14
N SER A 49 0.55 9.95 -4.30
CA SER A 49 0.60 10.15 -2.84
C SER A 49 0.88 8.85 -2.07
N GLY A 50 0.83 7.68 -2.73
CA GLY A 50 1.05 6.39 -2.09
C GLY A 50 2.52 6.11 -1.74
N LEU A 51 2.73 5.37 -0.65
CA LEU A 51 4.03 4.90 -0.23
C LEU A 51 4.48 3.66 -1.01
N ARG A 52 5.79 3.59 -1.22
CA ARG A 52 6.50 2.49 -1.89
C ARG A 52 7.57 1.89 -0.99
N VAL A 53 7.98 0.66 -1.29
CA VAL A 53 8.99 -0.09 -0.53
C VAL A 53 10.28 0.71 -0.35
N HIS A 54 10.75 1.47 -1.34
CA HIS A 54 11.99 2.24 -1.21
C HIS A 54 11.96 3.30 -0.10
N HIS A 55 10.78 3.80 0.31
CA HIS A 55 10.69 4.73 1.43
C HIS A 55 11.06 4.05 2.75
N LEU A 56 10.92 2.73 2.86
CA LEU A 56 11.31 1.98 4.06
C LEU A 56 12.84 1.99 4.29
N TYR A 57 13.64 2.32 3.27
CA TYR A 57 15.08 2.50 3.44
C TYR A 57 15.43 3.76 4.27
N ASN A 58 14.52 4.74 4.33
CA ASN A 58 14.65 5.94 5.16
C ASN A 58 13.40 6.13 6.02
N PHE A 59 13.48 5.65 7.26
CA PHE A 59 12.32 5.62 8.14
C PHE A 59 11.78 7.01 8.50
N SER A 60 12.64 8.03 8.55
CA SER A 60 12.22 9.42 8.82
C SER A 60 11.36 9.98 7.68
N GLU A 61 11.77 9.76 6.43
CA GLU A 61 10.99 10.16 5.25
C GLU A 61 9.68 9.35 5.15
N PHE A 62 9.75 8.05 5.45
CA PHE A 62 8.57 7.21 5.50
C PHE A 62 7.54 7.72 6.51
N GLU A 63 7.95 8.07 7.72
CA GLU A 63 7.05 8.55 8.77
C GLU A 63 6.33 9.85 8.34
N GLU A 64 7.07 10.81 7.78
CA GLU A 64 6.52 12.08 7.31
C GLU A 64 5.45 11.85 6.23
N LYS A 65 5.77 11.01 5.24
CA LYS A 65 4.84 10.67 4.16
C LYS A 65 3.64 9.84 4.66
N PHE A 66 3.86 8.93 5.60
CA PHE A 66 2.81 8.09 6.20
C PHE A 66 1.79 8.93 6.98
N ARG A 67 2.24 9.97 7.69
CA ARG A 67 1.35 10.90 8.40
C ARG A 67 0.51 11.77 7.47
N THR A 68 0.93 11.93 6.22
CA THR A 68 0.26 12.75 5.21
C THR A 68 -0.71 11.92 4.33
N LEU A 69 -0.74 10.60 4.52
CA LEU A 69 -1.50 9.63 3.72
C LEU A 69 -2.92 9.45 4.25
#